data_AF-A0A833VG45-F1
#
_entry.id   AF-A0A833VG45-F1
#
_cell.length_a   1.000
_cell.length_b   1.000
_cell.length_c   1.000
_cell.angle_alpha   90.00
_cell.angle_beta   90.00
_cell.angle_gamma   90.00
#
_symmetry.space_group_name_H-M   'P 1'
#
loop_
_entity.id
_entity.type
_entity.pdbx_description
1 polymer ?
#
loop_
_entity_poly.entity_id
_entity_poly.type
_entity_poly.pdbx_seq_one_letter_code
_entity_poly.pdbx_strand_id
1 'polypeptide(L)'
;MSAGEEEENAAELKIGDEFLRAKCLMNCEVAIILEHKYEQLQQMSDDPANQVSQVFEKSLQYVKRFSRYKNPDAVRQVREVLSRYQLAEFEK
;
A
#
# COMPACT_ATOMS: atom_id res chain seq x y z
N MET A 1 -25.54 19.05 18.33
CA MET A 1 -26.12 17.88 17.66
C MET A 1 -25.03 17.33 16.77
N SER A 2 -24.46 16.17 17.09
CA SER A 2 -23.54 15.50 16.17
C SER A 2 -24.35 15.21 14.93
N ALA A 3 -24.01 15.83 13.80
CA ALA A 3 -24.46 15.31 12.51
C ALA A 3 -24.08 13.83 12.51
N GLY A 4 -25.04 12.94 12.29
CA GLY A 4 -24.77 11.51 12.29
C GLY A 4 -23.63 11.25 11.31
N GLU A 5 -22.53 10.68 11.82
CA GLU A 5 -21.48 10.15 10.96
C GLU A 5 -22.19 9.12 10.07
N GLU A 6 -22.30 9.40 8.78
CA GLU A 6 -22.78 8.41 7.82
C GLU A 6 -21.89 7.18 7.99
N GLU A 7 -22.51 6.00 8.10
CA GLU A 7 -21.79 4.76 8.32
C GLU A 7 -20.83 4.49 7.14
N GLU A 8 -19.52 4.55 7.42
CA GLU A 8 -18.50 4.26 6.43
C GLU A 8 -18.57 2.79 6.00
N ASN A 9 -18.56 2.55 4.69
CA ASN A 9 -18.56 1.24 4.08
C ASN A 9 -17.68 1.24 2.83
N ALA A 10 -16.46 0.76 2.98
CA ALA A 10 -15.48 0.73 1.89
C ALA A 10 -15.91 -0.13 0.70
N ALA A 11 -16.70 -1.19 0.92
CA ALA A 11 -17.22 -2.03 -0.15
C ALA A 11 -18.27 -1.29 -1.02
N GLU A 12 -18.90 -0.25 -0.48
CA GLU A 12 -19.81 0.65 -1.20
C GLU A 12 -19.16 1.98 -1.60
N LEU A 13 -17.82 2.10 -1.47
CA LEU A 13 -17.04 3.32 -1.68
C LEU A 13 -17.47 4.51 -0.79
N LYS A 14 -18.14 4.22 0.32
CA LYS A 14 -18.45 5.20 1.38
C LYS A 14 -17.27 5.28 2.33
N ILE A 15 -16.24 6.02 1.92
CA ILE A 15 -15.03 6.28 2.69
C ILE A 15 -14.84 7.80 2.81
N GLY A 16 -14.08 8.25 3.81
CA GLY A 16 -13.75 9.67 3.97
C GLY A 16 -13.29 10.32 2.65
N ASP A 17 -13.71 11.57 2.44
CA ASP A 17 -13.47 12.33 1.20
C ASP A 17 -11.98 12.41 0.82
N GLU A 18 -11.08 12.40 1.81
CA GLU A 18 -9.65 12.37 1.59
C GLU A 18 -9.18 11.08 0.90
N PHE A 19 -9.87 9.96 1.12
CA PHE A 19 -9.54 8.66 0.55
C PHE A 19 -10.14 8.44 -0.85
N LEU A 20 -11.25 9.11 -1.17
CA LEU A 20 -11.85 9.07 -2.52
C LEU A 20 -10.91 9.59 -3.61
N ARG A 21 -9.97 10.48 -3.25
CA ARG A 21 -8.97 11.06 -4.15
C ARG A 21 -7.58 10.44 -3.99
N ALA A 22 -7.40 9.56 -3.00
CA ALA A 22 -6.11 8.94 -2.74
C ALA A 22 -5.76 7.90 -3.81
N LYS A 23 -4.46 7.74 -4.06
CA LYS A 23 -3.96 6.64 -4.89
C LYS A 23 -3.73 5.43 -4.01
N CYS A 24 -4.35 4.30 -4.39
CA CYS A 24 -4.20 3.04 -3.67
C CYS A 24 -2.97 2.29 -4.17
N LEU A 25 -2.32 1.54 -3.27
CA LEU A 25 -1.20 0.64 -3.59
C LEU A 25 -1.63 -0.80 -3.37
N MET A 26 -1.29 -1.67 -4.32
CA MET A 26 -1.46 -3.11 -4.19
C MET A 26 -0.38 -3.68 -3.26
N ASN A 27 -0.66 -4.79 -2.58
CA ASN A 27 0.31 -5.48 -1.72
C ASN A 27 1.66 -5.71 -2.40
N CYS A 28 1.67 -6.07 -3.69
CA CYS A 28 2.89 -6.30 -4.46
C CYS A 28 3.71 -5.03 -4.71
N GLU A 29 3.08 -3.87 -4.86
CA GLU A 29 3.78 -2.59 -4.97
C GLU A 29 4.36 -2.19 -3.61
N VAL A 30 3.57 -2.34 -2.55
CA VAL A 30 4.04 -2.07 -1.18
C VAL A 30 5.23 -2.97 -0.83
N ALA A 31 5.21 -4.25 -1.23
CA ALA A 31 6.35 -5.14 -1.03
C ALA A 31 7.63 -4.61 -1.68
N ILE A 32 7.58 -4.21 -2.95
CA ILE A 32 8.75 -3.66 -3.66
C ILE A 32 9.27 -2.39 -2.97
N ILE A 33 8.35 -1.48 -2.59
CA ILE A 33 8.71 -0.21 -1.94
C ILE A 33 9.37 -0.46 -0.58
N LEU A 34 8.76 -1.32 0.25
CA LEU A 34 9.28 -1.61 1.58
C LEU A 34 10.58 -2.42 1.53
N GLU A 35 10.75 -3.33 0.57
CA GLU A 35 12.02 -4.06 0.37
C GLU A 35 13.15 -3.08 0.03
N HIS A 36 12.93 -2.18 -0.93
CA HIS A 36 13.93 -1.19 -1.29
C HIS A 36 14.25 -0.24 -0.13
N LYS A 37 13.22 0.19 0.63
CA LYS A 37 13.44 1.02 1.81
C LYS A 37 14.22 0.28 2.91
N TYR A 38 13.95 -1.01 3.08
CA TYR A 38 14.67 -1.84 4.04
C TYR A 38 16.15 -1.94 3.68
N GLU A 39 16.48 -2.18 2.41
CA GLU A 39 17.88 -2.19 1.92
C GLU A 39 18.60 -0.86 2.21
N GLN A 40 17.94 0.28 1.97
CA GLN A 40 18.49 1.59 2.30
C GLN A 40 18.76 1.76 3.79
N LEU A 41 17.84 1.30 4.66
CA LEU A 41 18.01 1.37 6.11
C LEU A 41 19.15 0.46 6.58
N GLN A 42 19.32 -0.72 5.98
CA GLN A 42 20.45 -1.60 6.28
C GLN A 42 21.80 -0.98 5.89
N GLN A 43 21.85 -0.18 4.83
CA GLN A 43 23.08 0.54 4.43
C GLN A 43 23.44 1.68 5.39
N MET A 44 22.48 2.18 6.16
CA MET A 44 22.65 3.31 7.08
C MET A 44 22.53 2.87 8.56
N SER A 45 22.74 1.58 8.83
CA SER A 45 22.45 0.92 10.11
C SER A 45 23.25 1.44 11.31
N ASP A 46 24.34 2.16 11.06
CA ASP A 46 25.21 2.71 12.11
C ASP A 46 24.57 3.92 12.82
N ASP A 47 23.51 4.50 12.24
CA ASP A 47 22.73 5.57 12.87
C ASP A 47 21.51 5.00 13.62
N PRO A 48 21.41 5.17 14.95
CA PRO A 48 20.27 4.73 15.74
C PRO A 48 18.92 5.29 15.27
N ALA A 49 18.89 6.41 14.56
CA ALA A 49 17.69 6.99 13.96
C ALA A 49 17.16 6.17 12.76
N ASN A 50 17.99 5.31 12.17
CA ASN A 50 17.63 4.45 11.04
C ASN A 50 17.16 3.06 11.46
N GLN A 51 16.89 2.85 12.75
CA GLN A 51 16.29 1.60 13.22
C GLN A 51 14.92 1.37 12.60
N VAL A 52 14.73 0.14 12.12
CA VAL A 52 13.47 -0.29 11.51
C VAL A 52 12.40 -0.41 12.60
N SER A 53 11.27 0.27 12.42
CA SER A 53 10.19 0.20 13.39
C SER A 53 9.46 -1.14 13.36
N GLN A 54 8.87 -1.56 14.48
CA GLN A 54 8.08 -2.78 14.54
C GLN A 54 6.90 -2.79 13.54
N VAL A 55 6.30 -1.61 13.29
CA VAL A 55 5.22 -1.46 12.30
C VAL A 55 5.76 -1.74 10.90
N PHE A 56 6.95 -1.21 10.57
CA PHE A 56 7.58 -1.47 9.29
C PHE A 56 7.88 -2.97 9.10
N GLU A 57 8.47 -3.63 10.09
CA GLU A 57 8.78 -5.07 10.02
C GLU A 57 7.54 -5.92 9.79
N LYS A 58 6.47 -5.67 10.56
CA LYS A 58 5.20 -6.39 10.43
C LYS A 58 4.56 -6.16 9.07
N SER A 59 4.55 -4.92 8.58
CA SER A 59 4.03 -4.57 7.26
C SER A 59 4.83 -5.27 6.16
N LEU A 60 6.16 -5.23 6.22
CA LEU A 60 7.04 -5.91 5.26
C LEU A 60 6.80 -7.43 5.26
N GLN A 61 6.70 -8.06 6.43
CA GLN A 61 6.40 -9.49 6.54
C GLN A 61 5.03 -9.84 5.94
N TYR A 62 4.01 -9.03 6.23
CA TYR A 62 2.66 -9.23 5.68
C TYR A 62 2.68 -9.17 4.15
N VAL A 63 3.21 -8.09 3.57
CA VAL A 63 3.21 -7.92 2.12
C VAL A 63 4.11 -8.95 1.43
N LYS A 64 5.25 -9.36 2.01
CA LYS A 64 6.07 -10.45 1.44
C LYS A 64 5.35 -11.79 1.41
N ARG A 65 4.45 -12.04 2.37
CA ARG A 65 3.65 -13.27 2.45
C ARG A 65 2.46 -13.25 1.49
N PHE A 66 1.77 -12.12 1.36
CA PHE A 66 0.51 -12.01 0.60
C PHE A 66 0.64 -11.35 -0.77
N SER A 67 1.84 -10.92 -1.17
CA SER A 67 2.09 -10.44 -2.53
C SER A 67 2.06 -11.60 -3.52
N ARG A 68 1.09 -11.54 -4.44
CA ARG A 68 0.93 -12.52 -5.52
C ARG A 68 2.03 -12.44 -6.57
N TYR A 69 2.57 -11.24 -6.80
CA TYR A 69 3.62 -10.97 -7.78
C TYR A 69 4.85 -10.39 -7.08
N LYS A 70 6.03 -10.89 -7.44
CA LYS A 70 7.33 -10.41 -6.94
C LYS A 70 8.20 -9.77 -8.03
N ASN A 71 7.84 -9.99 -9.29
CA ASN A 71 8.53 -9.38 -10.42
C ASN A 71 7.98 -7.96 -10.66
N PRO A 72 8.82 -6.90 -10.58
CA PRO A 72 8.41 -5.53 -10.86
C PRO A 72 7.68 -5.34 -12.20
N ASP A 73 8.11 -6.04 -13.26
CA ASP A 73 7.47 -5.95 -14.58
C ASP A 73 6.06 -6.52 -14.57
N ALA A 74 5.83 -7.61 -13.82
CA ALA A 74 4.50 -8.20 -13.67
C ALA A 74 3.59 -7.27 -12.85
N VAL A 75 4.11 -6.65 -11.79
CA VAL A 75 3.38 -5.67 -10.98
C VAL A 75 2.95 -4.47 -11.83
N ARG A 76 3.88 -3.94 -12.64
CA ARG A 76 3.60 -2.85 -13.57
C ARG A 76 2.52 -3.22 -14.58
N GLN A 77 2.63 -4.41 -15.20
CA GLN A 77 1.63 -4.88 -16.16
C GLN A 77 0.23 -5.00 -15.53
N VAL A 78 0.13 -5.52 -14.30
CA VAL A 78 -1.15 -5.61 -13.58
C VAL A 78 -1.74 -4.21 -13.38
N ARG A 79 -0.93 -3.25 -12.92
CA ARG A 79 -1.36 -1.86 -12.74
C ARG A 79 -1.84 -1.23 -14.05
N GLU A 80 -1.11 -1.43 -15.14
CA GLU A 80 -1.45 -0.91 -16.47
C GLU A 80 -2.76 -1.52 -16.98
N VAL A 81 -3.00 -2.82 -16.75
CA VAL A 81 -4.24 -3.50 -17.13
C VAL A 81 -5.41 -2.94 -16.34
N LEU A 82 -5.32 -2.85 -15.02
CA LEU A 82 -6.40 -2.35 -14.16
C LEU A 82 -6.74 -0.88 -14.46
N SER A 83 -5.73 -0.08 -14.80
CA SER A 83 -5.91 1.33 -15.16
C SER A 83 -6.68 1.56 -16.46
N ARG A 84 -6.87 0.52 -17.30
CA ARG A 84 -7.70 0.60 -18.52
C ARG A 84 -9.19 0.49 -18.22
N TYR A 85 -9.55 0.01 -17.03
CA TYR A 85 -10.94 -0.10 -16.61
C TYR A 85 -11.38 1.16 -15.85
N GLN A 86 -12.67 1.49 -15.95
CA GLN A 86 -13.28 2.59 -15.19
C GLN A 86 -13.63 2.12 -13.78
N LEU A 87 -12.59 1.88 -12.98
CA LEU A 87 -12.69 1.47 -11.57
C LEU A 87 -12.28 2.64 -10.66
N ALA A 88 -12.87 2.72 -9.47
CA ALA A 88 -12.36 3.57 -8.40
C ALA A 88 -10.96 3.11 -7.97
N GLU A 89 -10.16 4.00 -7.37
CA GLU A 89 -8.80 3.63 -6.92
C GLU A 89 -8.83 2.49 -5.89
N PHE A 90 -9.82 2.46 -5.00
CA PHE A 90 -9.98 1.41 -3.99
C PHE A 90 -10.28 0.01 -4.59
N GLU A 91 -10.87 -0.04 -5.79
CA GLU A 91 -11.23 -1.28 -6.48
C GLU A 91 -10.10 -1.83 -7.36
N LYS A 92 -9.06 -1.03 -7.62
CA LYS A 92 -7.89 -1.42 -8.42
C LYS A 92 -6.89 -2.19 -7.56
#